data_AF-A0AAV2KCN6-F1
#
_entry.id   AF-A0AAV2KCN6-F1
#
_cell.length_a   1.000
_cell.length_b   1.000
_cell.length_c   1.000
_cell.angle_alpha   90.00
_cell.angle_beta   90.00
_cell.angle_gamma   90.00
#
_symmetry.space_group_name_H-M   'P 1'
#
loop_
_entity.id
_entity.type
_entity.pdbx_description
1 polymer ?
#
loop_
_entity_poly.entity_id
_entity_poly.type
_entity_poly.pdbx_seq_one_letter_code
_entity_poly.pdbx_strand_id
1 'polypeptide(L)'
;MEDQEIEKVSKLSCKFHGDFLLDESPVTFEDSSSLQEAARTARPWRRAGRSGEGVAAKLVRQISVRLIQEAQRALEDFSELKMRYNDLLKSRTVQQFQKIIKHIKRFMIFCYEFELGFQRSLATKLPAIRGGGEDEAELAEILKKRASCPFNSTSLNQWLECTEREVSTLESIVQLMPNTQVLPSQNHMYKETGRVRNALLFVFTALDSSDQFLTDLQKHLEGSASGRNSQDPEMDKWYLSKDLHKAIIQKARLFSHFAKANQGKDDIRFFAVGLTDRFKRSTIYCFEDGLLVSDDYVPPSEPEALTGQSLSQQCAAAVLHASTGSAQHHRIQSGGL
;
A
#
# COMPACT_ATOMS: atom_id res chain seq x y z
N MET A 1 -17.72 31.83 -21.24
CA MET A 1 -17.66 30.65 -20.37
C MET A 1 -18.77 30.81 -19.36
N GLU A 2 -19.60 29.78 -19.17
CA GLU A 2 -20.66 29.79 -18.16
C GLU A 2 -20.06 29.62 -16.76
N ASP A 3 -20.74 30.08 -15.69
CA ASP A 3 -20.21 30.02 -14.31
C ASP A 3 -19.80 28.60 -13.88
N GLN A 4 -20.54 27.58 -14.33
CA GLN A 4 -20.21 26.17 -14.07
C GLN A 4 -18.93 25.72 -14.80
N GLU A 5 -18.62 26.31 -15.95
CA GLU A 5 -17.38 26.01 -16.69
C GLU A 5 -16.19 26.70 -16.02
N ILE A 6 -16.37 27.93 -15.52
CA ILE A 6 -15.34 28.67 -14.78
C ILE A 6 -14.95 27.90 -13.49
N GLU A 7 -15.93 27.35 -12.78
CA GLU A 7 -15.68 26.53 -11.59
C GLU A 7 -14.91 25.23 -11.91
N LYS A 8 -15.13 24.65 -13.09
CA LYS A 8 -14.39 23.46 -13.53
C LYS A 8 -12.98 23.80 -13.95
N VAL A 9 -12.80 24.89 -14.69
CA VAL A 9 -11.51 25.33 -15.22
C VAL A 9 -10.57 25.80 -14.10
N SER A 10 -11.09 26.44 -13.06
CA SER A 10 -10.29 26.88 -11.90
C SER A 10 -9.69 25.72 -11.08
N LYS A 11 -10.19 24.49 -11.25
CA LYS A 11 -9.66 23.27 -10.60
C LYS A 11 -8.54 22.60 -11.40
N LEU A 12 -8.27 23.06 -12.63
CA LEU A 12 -7.23 22.51 -13.49
C LEU A 12 -5.89 23.22 -13.23
N SER A 13 -4.81 22.47 -13.43
CA SER A 13 -3.46 23.03 -13.50
C SER A 13 -2.87 22.75 -14.88
N CYS A 14 -2.12 23.71 -15.42
CA CYS A 14 -1.43 23.57 -16.69
C CYS A 14 0.06 23.32 -16.46
N LYS A 15 0.66 22.49 -17.31
CA LYS A 15 2.12 22.35 -17.39
C LYS A 15 2.54 22.33 -18.86
N PHE A 16 3.29 23.34 -19.27
CA PHE A 16 3.76 23.48 -20.65
C PHE A 16 4.98 22.61 -20.95
N HIS A 17 4.95 21.97 -22.11
CA HIS A 17 6.05 21.23 -22.70
C HIS A 17 6.15 21.60 -24.18
N GLY A 18 7.12 22.43 -24.56
CA GLY A 18 7.30 22.84 -25.95
C GLY A 18 8.65 23.50 -26.21
N ASP A 19 8.96 23.72 -27.50
CA ASP A 19 10.28 24.17 -27.97
C ASP A 19 10.43 25.70 -28.00
N PHE A 20 9.53 26.42 -27.32
CA PHE A 20 9.53 27.88 -27.26
C PHE A 20 10.13 28.33 -25.94
N LEU A 21 11.03 29.33 -26.02
CA LEU A 21 11.48 30.06 -24.84
C LEU A 21 10.36 31.00 -24.42
N LEU A 22 9.77 30.72 -23.26
CA LEU A 22 8.75 31.57 -22.64
C LEU A 22 9.37 32.26 -21.43
N ASP A 23 9.06 33.55 -21.26
CA ASP A 23 9.47 34.30 -20.06
C ASP A 23 8.84 33.71 -18.80
N GLU A 24 7.57 33.28 -18.89
CA GLU A 24 6.87 32.56 -17.83
C GLU A 24 6.13 31.34 -18.41
N SER A 25 6.16 30.23 -17.67
CA SER A 25 5.43 29.01 -18.07
C SER A 25 3.96 29.14 -17.67
N PRO A 26 3.01 28.84 -18.56
CA PRO A 26 1.59 28.90 -18.21
C PRO A 26 1.27 27.84 -17.17
N VAL A 27 0.59 28.26 -16.10
CA VAL A 27 0.15 27.37 -15.00
C VAL A 27 -1.37 27.32 -14.87
N THR A 28 -2.10 28.26 -15.48
CA THR A 28 -3.55 28.27 -15.55
C THR A 28 -4.08 27.98 -16.95
N PHE A 29 -5.38 27.71 -17.06
CA PHE A 29 -6.06 27.53 -18.34
C PHE A 29 -6.05 28.81 -19.19
N GLU A 30 -6.17 29.97 -18.57
CA GLU A 30 -6.19 31.28 -19.23
C GLU A 30 -4.83 31.60 -19.85
N ASP A 31 -3.75 31.34 -19.11
CA ASP A 31 -2.37 31.47 -19.61
C ASP A 31 -2.15 30.55 -20.82
N SER A 32 -2.64 29.31 -20.72
CA SER A 32 -2.47 28.32 -21.79
C SER A 32 -3.25 28.68 -23.06
N SER A 33 -4.44 29.26 -22.93
CA SER A 33 -5.26 29.71 -24.05
C SER A 33 -4.59 30.88 -24.77
N SER A 34 -4.06 31.84 -24.00
CA SER A 34 -3.33 32.99 -24.51
C SER A 34 -2.06 32.57 -25.26
N LEU A 35 -1.33 31.58 -24.71
CA LEU A 35 -0.14 31.02 -25.35
C LEU A 35 -0.47 30.31 -26.66
N GLN A 36 -1.57 29.54 -26.72
CA GLN A 36 -2.00 28.85 -27.94
C GLN A 36 -2.31 29.85 -29.06
N GLU A 37 -2.93 30.98 -28.74
CA GLU A 37 -3.27 32.03 -29.70
C GLU A 37 -2.02 32.74 -30.24
N ALA A 38 -1.04 33.01 -29.37
CA ALA A 38 0.27 33.53 -29.74
C ALA A 38 1.08 32.54 -30.61
N ALA A 39 1.05 31.24 -30.30
CA ALA A 39 1.72 30.21 -31.09
C ALA A 39 1.09 30.04 -32.49
N ARG A 40 -0.22 30.24 -32.62
CA ARG A 40 -0.93 30.14 -33.91
C ARG A 40 -0.59 31.27 -34.88
N THR A 41 -0.26 32.45 -34.34
CA THR A 41 0.18 33.63 -35.10
C THR A 41 1.67 33.55 -35.44
N ALA A 42 2.48 32.93 -34.58
CA ALA A 42 3.88 32.64 -34.84
C ALA A 42 4.06 31.34 -35.65
N ARG A 43 3.78 31.34 -36.97
CA ARG A 43 4.22 30.23 -37.84
C ARG A 43 5.71 30.34 -38.14
N PRO A 44 6.57 29.38 -37.76
CA PRO A 44 7.91 29.28 -38.32
C PRO A 44 7.84 28.38 -39.56
N TRP A 45 8.07 28.97 -40.73
CA TRP A 45 8.55 28.18 -41.86
C TRP A 45 9.95 27.64 -41.47
N ARG A 46 10.12 26.33 -41.48
CA ARG A 46 11.45 25.73 -41.69
C ARG A 46 11.33 24.62 -42.73
N ARG A 47 11.86 24.92 -43.91
CA ARG A 47 12.32 23.91 -44.87
C ARG A 47 13.39 23.08 -44.16
N ALA A 48 13.18 21.77 -44.03
CA ALA A 48 14.22 20.86 -43.56
C ALA A 48 15.44 21.03 -44.46
N GLY A 49 16.51 21.63 -43.93
CA GLY A 49 17.79 21.70 -44.62
C GLY A 49 18.27 20.29 -44.84
N ARG A 50 18.28 19.85 -46.10
CA ARG A 50 19.11 18.71 -46.51
C ARG A 50 20.55 19.17 -46.30
N SER A 51 21.15 18.84 -45.16
CA SER A 51 22.60 18.83 -45.06
C SER A 51 23.10 17.77 -46.03
N GLY A 52 23.78 18.23 -47.07
CA GLY A 52 24.45 17.37 -48.03
C GLY A 52 25.62 16.68 -47.34
N GLU A 53 25.39 15.47 -46.85
CA GLU A 53 26.42 14.45 -46.68
C GLU A 53 25.90 13.18 -47.35
N GLY A 54 26.77 12.52 -48.13
CA GLY A 54 26.42 11.43 -49.04
C GLY A 54 25.53 10.37 -48.40
N VAL A 55 24.26 10.34 -48.80
CA VAL A 55 23.29 9.34 -48.40
C VAL A 55 23.59 8.04 -49.14
N ALA A 56 24.63 7.33 -48.70
CA ALA A 56 24.47 5.88 -48.62
C ALA A 56 23.38 5.68 -47.57
N ALA A 57 22.15 5.42 -48.01
CA ALA A 57 21.06 5.10 -47.10
C ALA A 57 21.53 3.98 -46.19
N LYS A 58 21.86 4.28 -44.92
CA LYS A 58 22.16 3.26 -43.92
C LYS A 58 20.92 2.37 -43.88
N LEU A 59 21.04 1.14 -44.38
CA LEU A 59 19.96 0.16 -44.38
C LEU A 59 19.66 -0.17 -42.91
N VAL A 60 18.70 0.52 -42.32
CA VAL A 60 18.24 0.24 -40.96
C VAL A 60 17.35 -0.98 -41.02
N ARG A 61 17.70 -2.04 -40.28
CA ARG A 61 16.84 -3.22 -40.16
C ARG A 61 15.56 -2.84 -39.43
N GLN A 62 14.42 -3.27 -39.97
CA GLN A 62 13.16 -3.18 -39.25
C GLN A 62 13.11 -4.25 -38.16
N ILE A 63 12.52 -3.90 -37.03
CA ILE A 63 12.19 -4.83 -35.96
C ILE A 63 10.72 -5.20 -36.14
N SER A 64 10.37 -6.47 -35.90
CA SER A 64 8.98 -6.89 -36.01
C SER A 64 8.05 -6.04 -35.11
N VAL A 65 6.92 -5.63 -35.68
CA VAL A 65 5.92 -4.80 -34.98
C VAL A 65 5.42 -5.47 -33.70
N ARG A 66 5.35 -6.81 -33.70
CA ARG A 66 4.97 -7.59 -32.52
C ARG A 66 5.92 -7.37 -31.34
N LEU A 67 7.24 -7.43 -31.57
CA LEU A 67 8.24 -7.20 -30.53
C LEU A 67 8.24 -5.75 -30.04
N ILE A 68 8.00 -4.78 -30.94
CA ILE A 68 7.85 -3.37 -30.58
C ILE A 68 6.67 -3.19 -29.63
N GLN A 69 5.50 -3.75 -29.98
CA GLN A 69 4.29 -3.68 -29.15
C GLN A 69 4.48 -4.39 -27.79
N GLU A 70 5.22 -5.48 -27.74
CA GLU A 70 5.49 -6.20 -26.49
C GLU A 70 6.45 -5.41 -25.57
N ALA A 71 7.51 -4.82 -26.12
CA ALA A 71 8.42 -3.95 -25.38
C ALA A 71 7.71 -2.68 -24.86
N GLN A 72 6.83 -2.09 -25.68
CA GLN A 72 6.01 -0.95 -25.26
C GLN A 72 5.07 -1.33 -24.12
N ARG A 73 4.29 -2.41 -24.26
CA ARG A 73 3.39 -2.90 -23.20
C ARG A 73 4.14 -3.18 -21.90
N ALA A 74 5.35 -3.75 -21.99
CA ALA A 74 6.18 -4.00 -20.82
C ALA A 74 6.57 -2.74 -20.04
N LEU A 75 6.75 -1.59 -20.71
CA LEU A 75 7.01 -0.30 -20.07
C LEU A 75 5.72 0.37 -19.55
N GLU A 76 4.62 0.22 -20.30
CA GLU A 76 3.30 0.73 -19.90
C GLU A 76 2.82 0.05 -18.61
N ASP A 77 3.06 -1.26 -18.45
CA ASP A 77 2.77 -2.00 -17.21
C ASP A 77 3.34 -1.29 -15.96
N PHE A 78 4.60 -0.81 -16.02
CA PHE A 78 5.23 -0.11 -14.90
C PHE A 78 4.62 1.28 -14.66
N SER A 79 4.21 1.95 -15.73
CA SER A 79 3.52 3.25 -15.64
C SER A 79 2.15 3.10 -14.98
N GLU A 80 1.39 2.05 -15.31
CA GLU A 80 0.11 1.75 -14.67
C GLU A 80 0.28 1.42 -13.18
N LEU A 81 1.23 0.54 -12.85
CA LEU A 81 1.58 0.23 -11.45
C LEU A 81 1.92 1.50 -10.68
N LYS A 82 2.68 2.42 -11.31
CA LYS A 82 3.04 3.71 -10.75
C LYS A 82 1.87 4.61 -10.44
N MET A 83 0.87 4.66 -11.31
CA MET A 83 -0.34 5.41 -11.00
C MET A 83 -1.07 4.81 -9.80
N ARG A 84 -1.29 3.48 -9.83
CA ARG A 84 -2.04 2.78 -8.78
C ARG A 84 -1.40 2.89 -7.40
N TYR A 85 -0.09 2.64 -7.24
CA TYR A 85 0.51 2.75 -5.90
C TYR A 85 0.57 4.20 -5.40
N ASN A 86 0.68 5.20 -6.30
CA ASN A 86 0.65 6.60 -5.89
C ASN A 86 -0.73 7.01 -5.39
N ASP A 87 -1.79 6.50 -6.01
CA ASP A 87 -3.15 6.71 -5.54
C ASP A 87 -3.41 5.97 -4.22
N LEU A 88 -2.88 4.75 -4.08
CA LEU A 88 -2.95 4.01 -2.82
C LEU A 88 -2.24 4.76 -1.67
N LEU A 89 -1.07 5.36 -1.91
CA LEU A 89 -0.34 6.17 -0.92
C LEU A 89 -1.09 7.45 -0.50
N LYS A 90 -2.00 7.97 -1.33
CA LYS A 90 -2.86 9.11 -0.98
C LYS A 90 -4.04 8.71 -0.09
N SER A 91 -4.35 7.42 0.03
CA SER A 91 -5.44 6.94 0.89
C SER A 91 -5.21 7.34 2.34
N ARG A 92 -6.26 7.86 2.98
CA ARG A 92 -6.25 8.27 4.40
C ARG A 92 -5.84 7.10 5.30
N THR A 93 -6.37 5.91 5.05
CA THR A 93 -6.04 4.70 5.82
C THR A 93 -4.55 4.40 5.71
N VAL A 94 -3.99 4.41 4.50
CA VAL A 94 -2.56 4.16 4.28
C VAL A 94 -1.69 5.18 5.02
N GLN A 95 -2.07 6.46 5.01
CA GLN A 95 -1.35 7.51 5.73
C GLN A 95 -1.31 7.30 7.25
N GLN A 96 -2.29 6.60 7.82
CA GLN A 96 -2.35 6.28 9.25
C GLN A 96 -1.45 5.09 9.63
N PHE A 97 -1.12 4.19 8.70
CA PHE A 97 -0.37 2.97 8.98
C PHE A 97 1.01 2.98 8.29
N GLN A 98 2.03 3.43 9.04
CA GLN A 98 3.41 3.56 8.53
C GLN A 98 4.02 2.26 7.98
N LYS A 99 3.60 1.10 8.50
CA LYS A 99 4.08 -0.21 8.02
C LYS A 99 3.66 -0.47 6.58
N ILE A 100 2.40 -0.20 6.24
CA ILE A 100 1.87 -0.32 4.88
C ILE A 100 2.59 0.63 3.93
N ILE A 101 2.82 1.88 4.36
CA ILE A 101 3.59 2.86 3.57
C ILE A 101 4.99 2.31 3.24
N LYS A 102 5.67 1.70 4.22
CA LYS A 102 7.01 1.11 4.00
C LYS A 102 6.98 -0.01 2.98
N HIS A 103 5.98 -0.90 3.03
CA HIS A 103 5.84 -2.00 2.06
C HIS A 103 5.61 -1.47 0.64
N ILE A 104 4.67 -0.53 0.47
CA ILE A 104 4.38 0.08 -0.83
C ILE A 104 5.60 0.82 -1.38
N LYS A 105 6.33 1.58 -0.55
CA LYS A 105 7.55 2.28 -0.98
C LYS A 105 8.66 1.32 -1.39
N ARG A 106 8.82 0.21 -0.69
CA ARG A 106 9.83 -0.81 -1.02
C ARG A 106 9.51 -1.49 -2.35
N PHE A 107 8.24 -1.86 -2.57
CA PHE A 107 7.75 -2.36 -3.86
C PHE A 107 8.04 -1.36 -5.00
N MET A 108 7.74 -0.09 -4.78
CA MET A 108 8.00 0.98 -5.76
C MET A 108 9.49 1.07 -6.13
N ILE A 109 10.38 1.06 -5.13
CA ILE A 109 11.83 1.11 -5.35
C ILE A 109 12.28 -0.06 -6.22
N PHE A 110 11.82 -1.28 -5.91
CA PHE A 110 12.17 -2.47 -6.69
C PHE A 110 11.66 -2.41 -8.13
N CYS A 111 10.41 -1.97 -8.33
CA CYS A 111 9.85 -1.80 -9.68
C CYS A 111 10.66 -0.78 -10.48
N TYR A 112 11.03 0.34 -9.86
CA TYR A 112 11.81 1.40 -10.51
C TYR A 112 13.23 0.92 -10.87
N GLU A 113 13.90 0.22 -9.96
CA GLU A 113 15.23 -0.35 -10.22
C GLU A 113 15.22 -1.34 -11.39
N PHE A 114 14.23 -2.24 -11.41
CA PHE A 114 14.05 -3.17 -12.52
C PHE A 114 13.72 -2.46 -13.83
N GLU A 115 12.79 -1.49 -13.81
CA GLU A 115 12.40 -0.70 -14.99
C GLU A 115 13.61 -0.01 -15.62
N LEU A 116 14.48 0.61 -14.81
CA LEU A 116 15.71 1.23 -15.30
C LEU A 116 16.67 0.21 -15.94
N GLY A 117 16.84 -0.95 -15.33
CA GLY A 117 17.66 -2.04 -15.89
C GLY A 117 17.11 -2.57 -17.22
N PHE A 118 15.79 -2.69 -17.31
CA PHE A 118 15.08 -3.07 -18.52
C PHE A 118 15.22 -2.00 -19.62
N GLN A 119 15.00 -0.73 -19.30
CA GLN A 119 15.18 0.39 -20.22
C GLN A 119 16.62 0.50 -20.73
N ARG A 120 17.63 0.28 -19.87
CA ARG A 120 19.04 0.25 -20.27
C ARG A 120 19.31 -0.89 -21.27
N SER A 121 18.72 -2.06 -21.03
CA SER A 121 18.83 -3.21 -21.94
C SER A 121 18.24 -2.88 -23.30
N LEU A 122 17.03 -2.31 -23.34
CA LEU A 122 16.39 -1.85 -24.58
C LEU A 122 17.22 -0.78 -25.30
N ALA A 123 17.72 0.22 -24.58
CA ALA A 123 18.53 1.31 -25.13
C ALA A 123 19.84 0.82 -25.76
N THR A 124 20.38 -0.29 -25.27
CA THR A 124 21.60 -0.90 -25.82
C THR A 124 21.29 -1.77 -27.04
N LYS A 125 20.21 -2.57 -26.94
CA LYS A 125 19.90 -3.64 -27.91
C LYS A 125 19.17 -3.12 -29.15
N LEU A 126 18.25 -2.17 -28.99
CA LEU A 126 17.49 -1.62 -30.12
C LEU A 126 18.39 -0.98 -31.20
N PRO A 127 19.41 -0.15 -30.86
CA PRO A 127 20.35 0.36 -31.86
C PRO A 127 21.20 -0.73 -32.51
N ALA A 128 21.66 -1.74 -31.74
CA ALA A 128 22.48 -2.83 -32.24
C ALA A 128 21.73 -3.68 -33.29
N ILE A 129 20.46 -4.00 -33.02
CA ILE A 129 19.58 -4.73 -33.95
C ILE A 129 19.33 -3.90 -35.22
N ARG A 130 18.98 -2.61 -35.06
CA ARG A 130 18.73 -1.69 -36.18
C ARG A 130 19.98 -1.48 -37.05
N GLY A 131 21.16 -1.48 -36.45
CA GLY A 131 22.46 -1.39 -37.13
C GLY A 131 22.94 -2.71 -37.74
N GLY A 132 22.23 -3.82 -37.51
CA GLY A 132 22.56 -5.14 -38.02
C GLY A 132 23.69 -5.87 -37.28
N GLY A 133 24.11 -5.37 -36.12
CA GLY A 133 25.11 -6.01 -35.26
C GLY A 133 24.56 -7.16 -34.41
N GLU A 134 23.25 -7.18 -34.18
CA GLU A 134 22.54 -8.24 -33.45
C GLU A 134 21.24 -8.64 -34.17
N ASP A 135 20.72 -9.82 -33.82
CA ASP A 135 19.45 -10.35 -34.33
C ASP A 135 18.26 -9.93 -33.44
N GLU A 136 17.06 -9.81 -34.01
CA GLU A 136 15.86 -9.45 -33.24
C GLU A 136 15.48 -10.48 -32.17
N ALA A 137 15.98 -11.72 -32.25
CA ALA A 137 15.87 -12.73 -31.21
C ALA A 137 16.43 -12.27 -29.86
N GLU A 138 17.42 -11.38 -29.84
CA GLU A 138 17.96 -10.81 -28.61
C GLU A 138 16.91 -9.98 -27.85
N LEU A 139 16.07 -9.25 -28.59
CA LEU A 139 14.95 -8.51 -28.00
C LEU A 139 13.88 -9.47 -27.47
N ALA A 140 13.57 -10.54 -28.21
CA ALA A 140 12.62 -11.56 -27.77
C ALA A 140 13.06 -12.23 -26.46
N GLU A 141 14.36 -12.53 -26.32
CA GLU A 141 14.90 -13.12 -25.09
C GLU A 141 14.85 -12.17 -23.89
N ILE A 142 15.04 -10.86 -24.08
CA ILE A 142 14.87 -9.86 -23.01
C ILE A 142 13.41 -9.83 -22.51
N LEU A 143 12.45 -9.84 -23.42
CA LEU A 143 11.02 -9.84 -23.10
C LEU A 143 10.61 -11.13 -22.38
N LYS A 144 11.11 -12.28 -22.85
CA LYS A 144 10.89 -13.58 -22.23
C LYS A 144 11.52 -13.70 -20.83
N LYS A 145 12.71 -13.13 -20.63
CA LYS A 145 13.34 -13.02 -19.30
C LYS A 145 12.45 -12.24 -18.34
N ARG A 146 11.89 -11.11 -18.78
CA ARG A 146 10.91 -10.36 -17.98
C ARG A 146 9.67 -11.20 -17.67
N ALA A 147 9.08 -11.86 -18.68
CA ALA A 147 7.87 -12.66 -18.50
C ALA A 147 8.06 -13.84 -17.54
N SER A 148 9.28 -14.38 -17.43
CA SER A 148 9.59 -15.53 -16.57
C SER A 148 10.08 -15.17 -15.17
N CYS A 149 10.38 -13.89 -14.91
CA CYS A 149 10.86 -13.41 -13.63
C CYS A 149 9.72 -12.88 -12.73
N PRO A 150 9.98 -12.62 -11.43
CA PRO A 150 8.98 -12.07 -10.50
C PRO A 150 8.41 -10.70 -10.90
N PHE A 151 9.11 -9.94 -11.77
CA PHE A 151 8.67 -8.64 -12.32
C PHE A 151 7.75 -8.76 -13.54
N ASN A 152 7.13 -9.93 -13.75
CA ASN A 152 6.09 -10.08 -14.76
C ASN A 152 4.82 -9.31 -14.35
N SER A 153 4.05 -8.85 -15.34
CA SER A 153 2.85 -8.01 -15.10
C SER A 153 1.82 -8.70 -14.20
N THR A 154 1.61 -10.01 -14.35
CA THR A 154 0.63 -10.77 -13.54
C THR A 154 1.00 -10.78 -12.07
N SER A 155 2.25 -11.11 -11.72
CA SER A 155 2.70 -11.17 -10.33
C SER A 155 2.70 -9.79 -9.65
N LEU A 156 3.15 -8.76 -10.35
CA LEU A 156 3.16 -7.38 -9.83
C LEU A 156 1.73 -6.88 -9.57
N ASN A 157 0.81 -7.11 -10.51
CA ASN A 157 -0.60 -6.73 -10.35
C ASN A 157 -1.28 -7.51 -9.22
N GLN A 158 -1.04 -8.82 -9.13
CA GLN A 158 -1.61 -9.65 -8.07
C GLN A 158 -1.17 -9.19 -6.68
N TRP A 159 0.11 -8.84 -6.52
CA TRP A 159 0.62 -8.30 -5.25
C TRP A 159 -0.05 -6.96 -4.90
N LEU A 160 -0.20 -6.08 -5.89
CA LEU A 160 -0.84 -4.78 -5.69
C LEU A 160 -2.33 -4.92 -5.34
N GLU A 161 -3.07 -5.78 -6.03
CA GLU A 161 -4.47 -6.11 -5.71
C GLU A 161 -4.62 -6.69 -4.31
N CYS A 162 -3.69 -7.55 -3.88
CA CYS A 162 -3.67 -8.07 -2.51
C CYS A 162 -3.48 -6.94 -1.49
N THR A 163 -2.59 -6.00 -1.78
CA THR A 163 -2.31 -4.85 -0.91
C THR A 163 -3.51 -3.88 -0.86
N GLU A 164 -4.14 -3.60 -2.00
CA GLU A 164 -5.37 -2.79 -2.08
C GLU A 164 -6.51 -3.42 -1.26
N ARG A 165 -6.66 -4.76 -1.33
CA ARG A 165 -7.64 -5.50 -0.54
C ARG A 165 -7.35 -5.45 0.96
N GLU A 166 -6.08 -5.56 1.35
CA GLU A 166 -5.67 -5.41 2.76
C GLU A 166 -6.02 -4.02 3.28
N VAL A 167 -5.70 -2.97 2.52
CA VAL A 167 -6.02 -1.58 2.87
C VAL A 167 -7.53 -1.37 2.99
N SER A 168 -8.32 -1.87 2.04
CA SER A 168 -9.79 -1.78 2.09
C SER A 168 -10.39 -2.51 3.31
N THR A 169 -9.82 -3.66 3.66
CA THR A 169 -10.21 -4.43 4.85
C THR A 169 -9.90 -3.65 6.12
N LEU A 170 -8.70 -3.08 6.21
CA LEU A 170 -8.27 -2.27 7.34
C LEU A 170 -9.12 -1.02 7.50
N GLU A 171 -9.41 -0.33 6.39
CA GLU A 171 -10.30 0.82 6.36
C GLU A 171 -11.69 0.48 6.90
N SER A 172 -12.27 -0.64 6.44
CA SER A 172 -13.56 -1.11 6.92
C SER A 172 -13.57 -1.34 8.44
N ILE A 173 -12.49 -1.93 8.99
CA ILE A 173 -12.37 -2.17 10.44
C ILE A 173 -12.21 -0.85 11.21
N VAL A 174 -11.41 0.08 10.71
CA VAL A 174 -11.23 1.41 11.33
C VAL A 174 -12.57 2.18 11.34
N GLN A 175 -13.35 2.10 10.26
CA GLN A 175 -14.67 2.73 10.18
C GLN A 175 -15.67 2.16 11.20
N LEU A 176 -15.52 0.90 11.63
CA LEU A 176 -16.34 0.32 12.71
C LEU A 176 -16.06 0.93 14.09
N MET A 177 -14.94 1.64 14.26
CA MET A 177 -14.46 2.18 15.53
C MET A 177 -14.31 3.73 15.48
N PRO A 178 -15.38 4.50 15.19
CA PRO A 178 -15.28 5.93 14.89
C PRO A 178 -14.77 6.81 16.07
N ASN A 179 -14.91 6.33 17.31
CA ASN A 179 -14.45 7.03 18.51
C ASN A 179 -12.98 6.73 18.86
N THR A 180 -12.20 6.23 17.89
CA THR A 180 -10.85 5.72 18.11
C THR A 180 -9.84 6.51 17.28
N GLN A 181 -8.79 6.98 17.92
CA GLN A 181 -7.69 7.65 17.22
C GLN A 181 -6.65 6.63 16.74
N VAL A 182 -6.37 6.59 15.44
CA VAL A 182 -5.29 5.76 14.89
C VAL A 182 -3.93 6.42 15.15
N LEU A 183 -3.02 5.69 15.76
CA LEU A 183 -1.66 6.11 16.07
C LEU A 183 -0.68 5.54 15.02
N PRO A 184 0.23 6.37 14.48
CA PRO A 184 1.05 5.98 13.34
C PRO A 184 2.24 5.07 13.70
N SER A 185 2.64 5.01 14.98
CA SER A 185 3.81 4.24 15.41
C SER A 185 3.79 3.93 16.90
N GLN A 186 4.66 3.00 17.31
CA GLN A 186 4.88 2.63 18.71
C GLN A 186 5.33 3.82 19.58
N ASN A 187 6.13 4.75 19.03
CA ASN A 187 6.52 5.95 19.77
C ASN A 187 5.33 6.86 20.09
N HIS A 188 4.37 6.95 19.16
CA HIS A 188 3.13 7.71 19.39
C HIS A 188 2.24 7.00 20.41
N MET A 189 2.19 5.67 20.38
CA MET A 189 1.54 4.88 21.43
C MET A 189 2.05 5.26 22.82
N TYR A 190 3.34 5.10 23.11
CA TYR A 190 3.87 5.40 24.45
C TYR A 190 3.66 6.86 24.86
N LYS A 191 3.75 7.79 23.91
CA LYS A 191 3.51 9.22 24.16
C LYS A 191 2.05 9.51 24.55
N GLU A 192 1.08 8.92 23.86
CA GLU A 192 -0.34 9.18 24.14
C GLU A 192 -0.84 8.37 25.34
N THR A 193 -0.39 7.13 25.54
CA THR A 193 -0.77 6.33 26.72
C THR A 193 -0.22 6.91 28.02
N GLY A 194 0.93 7.57 28.00
CA GLY A 194 1.49 8.25 29.17
C GLY A 194 0.81 9.57 29.56
N ARG A 195 -0.14 10.08 28.75
CA ARG A 195 -0.86 11.34 29.01
C ARG A 195 -2.22 11.15 29.67
N VAL A 196 -2.67 9.90 29.75
CA VAL A 196 -4.03 9.55 30.17
C VAL A 196 -3.94 8.53 31.27
N ARG A 197 -4.92 8.56 32.18
CA ARG A 197 -4.97 7.58 33.27
C ARG A 197 -5.22 6.18 32.72
N ASN A 198 -6.18 6.05 31.81
CA ASN A 198 -6.58 4.78 31.23
C ASN A 198 -6.52 4.85 29.70
N ALA A 199 -5.94 3.84 29.05
CA ALA A 199 -5.97 3.72 27.60
C ALA A 199 -6.24 2.30 27.14
N LEU A 200 -7.17 2.14 26.19
CA LEU A 200 -7.34 0.88 25.46
C LEU A 200 -6.90 1.06 24.01
N LEU A 201 -6.09 0.12 23.51
CA LEU A 201 -5.53 0.18 22.17
C LEU A 201 -5.91 -1.06 21.39
N PHE A 202 -6.63 -0.88 20.30
CA PHE A 202 -6.82 -1.93 19.31
C PHE A 202 -5.55 -2.09 18.47
N VAL A 203 -4.83 -3.18 18.68
CA VAL A 203 -3.55 -3.46 18.01
C VAL A 203 -3.80 -4.35 16.80
N PHE A 204 -3.46 -3.89 15.61
CA PHE A 204 -3.38 -4.70 14.39
C PHE A 204 -2.00 -5.34 14.32
N THR A 205 -1.92 -6.64 14.57
CA THR A 205 -0.64 -7.35 14.71
C THR A 205 -0.15 -8.00 13.40
N ALA A 206 -1.06 -8.22 12.46
CA ALA A 206 -0.78 -8.89 11.20
C ALA A 206 -0.20 -7.97 10.10
N LEU A 207 -0.03 -6.67 10.36
CA LEU A 207 0.50 -5.70 9.39
C LEU A 207 2.03 -5.75 9.22
N ASP A 208 2.72 -6.57 10.01
CA ASP A 208 4.20 -6.70 10.00
C ASP A 208 4.68 -8.10 9.59
N SER A 209 3.84 -8.89 8.92
CA SER A 209 4.29 -10.16 8.35
C SER A 209 5.36 -9.89 7.28
N SER A 210 6.41 -10.70 7.28
CA SER A 210 7.45 -10.65 6.26
C SER A 210 6.83 -10.92 4.89
N ASP A 211 6.93 -9.96 3.99
CA ASP A 211 6.42 -10.11 2.64
C ASP A 211 7.40 -10.96 1.80
N GLN A 212 7.03 -12.21 1.57
CA GLN A 212 7.82 -13.16 0.79
C GLN A 212 8.01 -12.67 -0.66
N PHE A 213 6.99 -12.04 -1.24
CA PHE A 213 7.05 -11.54 -2.60
C PHE A 213 8.05 -10.39 -2.73
N LEU A 214 8.04 -9.42 -1.79
CA LEU A 214 9.07 -8.36 -1.77
C LEU A 214 10.48 -8.93 -1.57
N THR A 215 10.62 -10.02 -0.81
CA THR A 215 11.89 -10.72 -0.64
C THR A 215 12.36 -11.36 -1.94
N ASP A 216 11.45 -11.96 -2.70
CA ASP A 216 11.75 -12.59 -3.99
C ASP A 216 12.14 -11.55 -5.05
N LEU A 217 11.46 -10.39 -5.08
CA LEU A 217 11.84 -9.25 -5.93
C LEU A 217 13.26 -8.78 -5.62
N GLN A 218 13.59 -8.59 -4.34
CA GLN A 218 14.93 -8.17 -3.91
C GLN A 218 16.00 -9.18 -4.34
N LYS A 219 15.79 -10.46 -4.06
CA LYS A 219 16.73 -11.53 -4.43
C LYS A 219 17.00 -11.58 -5.93
N HIS A 220 15.96 -11.32 -6.73
CA HIS A 220 16.08 -11.26 -8.18
C HIS A 220 16.94 -10.07 -8.63
N LEU A 221 16.73 -8.88 -8.06
CA LEU A 221 17.55 -7.69 -8.33
C LEU A 221 19.02 -7.91 -7.96
N GLU A 222 19.28 -8.59 -6.84
CA GLU A 222 20.63 -8.93 -6.37
C GLU A 222 21.32 -10.04 -7.19
N GLY A 223 20.62 -10.67 -8.15
CA GLY A 223 21.17 -11.75 -8.97
C GLY A 223 21.38 -13.08 -8.22
N SER A 224 20.82 -13.20 -7.01
CA SER A 224 20.86 -14.45 -6.24
C SER A 224 19.86 -15.47 -6.81
N ALA A 225 20.21 -16.75 -6.80
CA ALA A 225 19.35 -17.81 -7.30
C ALA A 225 18.02 -17.83 -6.53
N SER A 226 16.95 -17.34 -7.17
CA SER A 226 15.60 -17.46 -6.67
C SER A 226 15.17 -18.92 -6.80
N GLY A 227 15.25 -19.69 -5.72
CA GLY A 227 14.49 -20.93 -5.61
C GLY A 227 13.02 -20.57 -5.80
N ARG A 228 12.37 -21.12 -6.83
CA ARG A 228 10.92 -21.04 -6.99
C ARG A 228 10.29 -21.81 -5.83
N ASN A 229 10.05 -21.15 -4.70
CA ASN A 229 9.05 -21.62 -3.76
C ASN A 229 7.71 -21.16 -4.31
N SER A 230 7.18 -21.92 -5.27
CA SER A 230 5.88 -21.74 -5.90
C SER A 230 4.71 -22.08 -4.97
N GLN A 231 4.81 -21.67 -3.71
CA GLN A 231 3.74 -21.69 -2.73
C GLN A 231 3.95 -20.47 -1.84
N ASP A 232 3.46 -19.31 -2.28
CA ASP A 232 2.92 -18.35 -1.31
C ASP A 232 1.75 -19.12 -0.68
N PRO A 233 1.79 -19.50 0.61
CA PRO A 233 0.62 -20.04 1.24
C PRO A 233 -0.37 -18.87 1.27
N GLU A 234 -1.24 -18.81 0.27
CA GLU A 234 -2.45 -17.99 0.25
C GLU A 234 -3.25 -18.15 1.58
N MET A 235 -2.98 -19.26 2.28
CA MET A 235 -3.40 -19.65 3.62
C MET A 235 -2.90 -18.78 4.80
N ASP A 236 -1.96 -17.83 4.63
CA ASP A 236 -1.43 -17.04 5.76
C ASP A 236 -1.77 -15.53 5.70
N LYS A 237 -2.49 -15.07 4.66
CA LYS A 237 -2.95 -13.68 4.54
C LYS A 237 -4.22 -13.45 5.34
N TRP A 238 -4.11 -12.74 6.46
CA TRP A 238 -5.19 -12.52 7.43
C TRP A 238 -6.47 -11.90 6.85
N TYR A 239 -6.34 -11.09 5.79
CA TYR A 239 -7.43 -10.42 5.09
C TYR A 239 -8.13 -11.29 4.03
N LEU A 240 -7.60 -12.47 3.70
CA LEU A 240 -8.26 -13.42 2.78
C LEU A 240 -9.11 -14.46 3.50
N SER A 241 -8.80 -14.74 4.77
CA SER A 241 -9.52 -15.76 5.52
C SER A 241 -10.78 -15.21 6.19
N LYS A 242 -11.93 -15.77 5.80
CA LYS A 242 -13.27 -15.36 6.29
C LYS A 242 -13.40 -15.47 7.81
N ASP A 243 -12.90 -16.54 8.40
CA ASP A 243 -13.00 -16.77 9.85
C ASP A 243 -12.14 -15.76 10.63
N LEU A 244 -10.96 -15.43 10.10
CA LEU A 244 -10.05 -14.48 10.73
C LEU A 244 -10.63 -13.07 10.65
N HIS A 245 -11.12 -12.70 9.47
CA HIS A 245 -11.79 -11.44 9.25
C HIS A 245 -13.02 -11.29 10.17
N LYS A 246 -13.85 -12.34 10.31
CA LYS A 246 -14.99 -12.35 11.22
C LYS A 246 -14.59 -12.13 12.68
N ALA A 247 -13.53 -12.79 13.15
CA ALA A 247 -13.04 -12.64 14.52
C ALA A 247 -12.53 -11.22 14.81
N ILE A 248 -11.78 -10.61 13.87
CA ILE A 248 -11.30 -9.23 13.99
C ILE A 248 -12.48 -8.25 14.03
N ILE A 249 -13.48 -8.42 13.15
CA ILE A 249 -14.69 -7.59 13.15
C ILE A 249 -15.44 -7.71 14.47
N GLN A 250 -15.61 -8.91 15.01
CA GLN A 250 -16.28 -9.10 16.30
C GLN A 250 -15.54 -8.39 17.43
N LYS A 251 -14.21 -8.53 17.49
CA LYS A 251 -13.37 -7.82 18.47
C LYS A 251 -13.48 -6.30 18.30
N ALA A 252 -13.44 -5.79 17.07
CA ALA A 252 -13.58 -4.36 16.77
C ALA A 252 -14.97 -3.82 17.17
N ARG A 253 -16.04 -4.60 17.00
CA ARG A 253 -17.39 -4.22 17.44
C ARG A 253 -17.50 -4.14 18.96
N LEU A 254 -16.96 -5.11 19.70
CA LEU A 254 -16.91 -5.07 21.16
C LEU A 254 -16.13 -3.86 21.65
N PHE A 255 -14.95 -3.62 21.07
CA PHE A 255 -14.13 -2.43 21.34
C PHE A 255 -14.91 -1.13 21.07
N SER A 256 -15.58 -1.04 19.93
CA SER A 256 -16.39 0.13 19.55
C SER A 256 -17.57 0.39 20.48
N HIS A 257 -18.30 -0.66 20.89
CA HIS A 257 -19.38 -0.52 21.88
C HIS A 257 -18.87 -0.03 23.22
N PHE A 258 -17.76 -0.60 23.71
CA PHE A 258 -17.15 -0.18 24.96
C PHE A 258 -16.62 1.27 24.89
N ALA A 259 -16.03 1.67 23.77
CA ALA A 259 -15.61 3.04 23.51
C ALA A 259 -16.79 4.03 23.50
N LYS A 260 -17.93 3.64 22.92
CA LYS A 260 -19.16 4.44 22.93
C LYS A 260 -19.76 4.58 24.34
N ALA A 261 -19.79 3.49 25.12
CA ALA A 261 -20.32 3.50 26.49
C ALA A 261 -19.52 4.39 27.44
N ASN A 262 -18.23 4.61 27.14
CA ASN A 262 -17.34 5.46 27.92
C ASN A 262 -17.04 6.81 27.23
N GLN A 263 -17.83 7.19 26.24
CA GLN A 263 -17.67 8.47 25.55
C GLN A 263 -17.96 9.64 26.51
N GLY A 264 -17.07 10.64 26.54
CA GLY A 264 -17.20 11.82 27.39
C GLY A 264 -16.55 11.70 28.78
N LYS A 265 -15.94 10.54 29.10
CA LYS A 265 -15.09 10.42 30.28
C LYS A 265 -13.65 10.84 29.92
N ASP A 266 -13.08 11.73 30.72
CA ASP A 266 -11.71 12.25 30.49
C ASP A 266 -10.62 11.30 31.00
N ASP A 267 -10.98 10.29 31.80
CA ASP A 267 -10.03 9.35 32.40
C ASP A 267 -9.60 8.23 31.44
N ILE A 268 -10.39 7.95 30.39
CA ILE A 268 -10.16 6.86 29.44
C ILE A 268 -10.10 7.32 27.99
N ARG A 269 -9.13 6.80 27.25
CA ARG A 269 -8.98 7.05 25.80
C ARG A 269 -8.84 5.77 25.01
N PHE A 270 -9.29 5.83 23.75
CA PHE A 270 -9.33 4.70 22.83
C PHE A 270 -8.46 4.98 21.60
N PHE A 271 -7.53 4.08 21.33
CA PHE A 271 -6.63 4.20 20.19
C PHE A 271 -6.61 2.93 19.33
N ALA A 272 -6.06 3.05 18.13
CA ALA A 272 -5.76 1.93 17.25
C ALA A 272 -4.33 2.07 16.73
N VAL A 273 -3.58 0.97 16.58
CA VAL A 273 -2.18 1.02 16.13
C VAL A 273 -1.79 -0.26 15.40
N GLY A 274 -0.94 -0.15 14.38
CA GLY A 274 -0.29 -1.32 13.77
C GLY A 274 1.06 -1.62 14.43
N LEU A 275 1.21 -2.78 15.05
CA LEU A 275 2.44 -3.21 15.73
C LEU A 275 2.79 -4.66 15.37
N THR A 276 4.04 -5.04 15.61
CA THR A 276 4.47 -6.44 15.59
C THR A 276 4.19 -7.05 16.95
N ASP A 277 3.56 -8.21 16.99
CA ASP A 277 3.29 -8.91 18.25
C ASP A 277 3.12 -10.42 18.06
N ARG A 278 3.15 -11.19 19.15
CA ARG A 278 2.97 -12.64 19.18
C ARG A 278 1.56 -13.08 18.81
N PHE A 279 0.56 -12.22 19.02
CA PHE A 279 -0.81 -12.52 18.62
C PHE A 279 -0.90 -12.47 17.10
N LYS A 280 -1.51 -13.49 16.50
CA LYS A 280 -1.47 -13.66 15.05
C LYS A 280 -2.24 -12.59 14.25
N ARG A 281 -3.07 -11.74 14.87
CA ARG A 281 -4.10 -10.96 14.13
C ARG A 281 -4.38 -9.57 14.70
N SER A 282 -5.05 -9.56 15.85
CA SER A 282 -5.37 -8.34 16.59
C SER A 282 -5.54 -8.65 18.06
N THR A 283 -5.17 -7.69 18.88
CA THR A 283 -5.34 -7.76 20.33
C THR A 283 -5.73 -6.39 20.87
N ILE A 284 -6.15 -6.32 22.12
CA ILE A 284 -6.45 -5.06 22.80
C ILE A 284 -5.48 -4.93 23.96
N TYR A 285 -4.64 -3.90 23.91
CA TYR A 285 -3.82 -3.53 25.05
C TYR A 285 -4.60 -2.63 25.99
N CYS A 286 -4.39 -2.83 27.29
CA CYS A 286 -4.91 -2.00 28.36
C CYS A 286 -3.75 -1.37 29.12
N PHE A 287 -3.74 -0.04 29.21
CA PHE A 287 -2.78 0.72 29.99
C PHE A 287 -3.47 1.46 31.13
N GLU A 288 -2.80 1.51 32.27
CA GLU A 288 -3.17 2.30 33.45
C GLU A 288 -1.93 3.10 33.90
N ASP A 289 -2.07 4.42 34.00
CA ASP A 289 -1.01 5.38 34.34
C ASP A 289 0.28 5.18 33.51
N GLY A 290 0.09 4.92 32.21
CA GLY A 290 1.17 4.68 31.25
C GLY A 290 1.83 3.29 31.32
N LEU A 291 1.40 2.43 32.25
CA LEU A 291 1.91 1.06 32.40
C LEU A 291 0.99 0.06 31.70
N LEU A 292 1.56 -0.91 30.99
CA LEU A 292 0.81 -1.98 30.34
C LEU A 292 0.28 -2.96 31.40
N VAL A 293 -1.04 -3.02 31.55
CA VAL A 293 -1.73 -3.89 32.52
C VAL A 293 -2.10 -5.23 31.90
N SER A 294 -2.53 -5.22 30.64
CA SER A 294 -2.89 -6.41 29.87
C SER A 294 -2.62 -6.20 28.39
N ASP A 295 -2.14 -7.24 27.72
CA ASP A 295 -1.90 -7.25 26.28
C ASP A 295 -2.91 -8.10 25.48
N ASP A 296 -3.93 -8.66 26.14
CA ASP A 296 -5.09 -9.34 25.54
C ASP A 296 -6.37 -9.05 26.35
N TYR A 297 -6.67 -7.77 26.51
CA TYR A 297 -7.86 -7.33 27.22
C TYR A 297 -9.13 -7.69 26.44
N VAL A 298 -10.14 -8.19 27.14
CA VAL A 298 -11.46 -8.48 26.58
C VAL A 298 -12.47 -7.52 27.20
N PRO A 299 -12.99 -6.54 26.43
CA PRO A 299 -14.05 -5.67 26.92
C PRO A 299 -15.29 -6.49 27.31
N PRO A 300 -16.05 -6.06 28.35
CA PRO A 300 -17.28 -6.72 28.75
C PRO A 300 -18.31 -6.74 27.61
N SER A 301 -19.09 -7.82 27.54
CA SER A 301 -20.10 -8.04 26.48
C SER A 301 -21.29 -7.09 26.58
N GLU A 302 -21.64 -6.67 27.79
CA GLU A 302 -22.64 -5.63 28.04
C GLU A 302 -21.94 -4.27 28.18
N PRO A 303 -22.54 -3.18 27.67
CA PRO A 303 -21.97 -1.84 27.73
C PRO A 303 -22.06 -1.29 29.16
N GLU A 304 -21.29 -1.86 30.08
CA GLU A 304 -21.11 -1.29 31.40
C GLU A 304 -20.09 -0.15 31.31
N ALA A 305 -20.51 1.02 31.77
CA ALA A 305 -19.61 2.14 31.95
C ALA A 305 -18.62 1.78 33.07
N LEU A 306 -17.32 2.08 32.89
CA LEU A 306 -16.32 1.90 33.95
C LEU A 306 -16.78 2.57 35.25
N THR A 307 -17.09 1.76 36.26
CA THR A 307 -17.64 2.18 37.56
C THR A 307 -16.53 2.21 38.61
N GLY A 308 -15.72 3.28 38.64
CA GLY A 308 -14.86 3.65 39.78
C GLY A 308 -13.78 2.65 40.26
N GLN A 309 -13.83 1.39 39.82
CA GLN A 309 -12.87 0.34 40.07
C GLN A 309 -11.72 0.50 39.07
N SER A 310 -10.50 0.31 39.55
CA SER A 310 -9.30 0.39 38.71
C SER A 310 -9.38 -0.63 37.57
N LEU A 311 -8.91 -0.26 36.37
CA LEU A 311 -8.87 -1.17 35.22
C LEU A 311 -8.07 -2.44 35.54
N SER A 312 -7.06 -2.35 36.40
CA SER A 312 -6.35 -3.51 36.95
C SER A 312 -7.28 -4.52 37.66
N GLN A 313 -8.29 -4.06 38.40
CA GLN A 313 -9.25 -4.92 39.10
C GLN A 313 -10.20 -5.63 38.12
N GLN A 314 -10.61 -4.93 37.06
CA GLN A 314 -11.44 -5.52 36.00
C GLN A 314 -10.65 -6.49 35.12
N CYS A 315 -9.39 -6.18 34.81
CA CYS A 315 -8.49 -7.11 34.12
C CYS A 315 -8.26 -8.38 34.95
N ALA A 316 -8.05 -8.24 36.27
CA ALA A 316 -7.89 -9.37 37.18
C ALA A 316 -9.17 -10.22 37.29
N ALA A 317 -10.35 -9.61 37.31
CA ALA A 317 -11.63 -10.31 37.31
C ALA A 317 -11.87 -11.10 36.00
N ALA A 318 -11.48 -10.55 34.85
CA ALA A 318 -11.59 -11.24 33.55
C ALA A 318 -10.68 -12.49 33.48
N VAL A 319 -9.46 -12.42 34.04
CA VAL A 319 -8.55 -13.57 34.14
C VAL A 319 -9.08 -14.64 35.11
N LEU A 320 -9.70 -14.23 36.22
CA LEU A 320 -10.31 -15.16 37.18
C LEU A 320 -11.55 -15.87 36.61
N HIS A 321 -12.42 -15.18 35.88
CA HIS A 321 -13.57 -15.81 35.23
C HIS A 321 -13.18 -16.86 34.18
N ALA A 322 -12.12 -16.60 33.39
CA ALA A 322 -11.58 -17.56 32.44
C ALA A 322 -11.02 -18.83 33.13
N SER A 323 -10.43 -18.69 34.32
CA SER A 323 -9.92 -19.83 35.11
C SER A 323 -11.02 -20.63 35.81
N THR A 324 -12.14 -20.00 36.19
CA THR A 324 -13.28 -20.70 36.83
C THR A 324 -14.18 -21.45 35.85
N GLY A 325 -14.19 -21.06 34.56
CA GLY A 325 -14.93 -21.77 33.50
C GLY A 325 -14.33 -23.13 33.14
N SER A 326 -13.03 -23.34 33.35
CA SER A 326 -12.40 -24.66 33.13
C SER A 326 -12.56 -25.61 34.33
N ALA A 327 -12.91 -25.09 35.51
CA ALA A 327 -13.04 -25.89 36.73
C ALA A 327 -14.44 -26.53 36.90
N GLN A 328 -15.47 -26.04 36.18
CA GLN A 328 -16.82 -26.59 36.26
C GLN A 328 -17.08 -27.79 35.33
N HIS A 329 -16.23 -28.04 34.33
CA HIS A 329 -16.38 -29.20 33.44
C HIS A 329 -15.77 -30.52 33.95
N HIS A 330 -15.06 -30.51 35.09
CA HIS A 330 -14.41 -31.72 35.63
C HIS A 330 -15.04 -32.33 36.90
N ARG A 331 -16.23 -31.87 37.34
CA ARG A 331 -16.86 -32.41 38.56
C ARG A 331 -18.21 -33.14 38.38
N ILE A 332 -18.57 -33.52 37.15
CA ILE A 332 -19.77 -34.34 36.90
C ILE A 332 -19.45 -35.53 36.01
N GLN A 333 -18.47 -36.36 36.39
CA GLN A 333 -18.38 -37.77 35.97
C GLN A 333 -17.65 -38.58 37.05
N SER A 334 -18.32 -38.80 38.19
CA SER A 334 -18.01 -39.91 39.10
C SER A 334 -19.17 -40.05 40.08
N GLY A 335 -20.10 -40.96 39.76
CA GLY A 335 -21.18 -41.33 40.67
C GLY A 335 -22.28 -42.09 39.97
N GLY A 336 -22.29 -43.42 40.12
CA GLY A 336 -23.51 -44.22 40.00
C GLY A 336 -23.39 -45.45 39.12
N LEU A 337 -22.95 -46.55 39.76
CA LEU A 337 -23.37 -47.97 39.61
C LEU A 337 -23.80 -48.49 38.24
#